data_AF-A0A4Q3HK84-F1
#
_entry.id   AF-A0A4Q3HK84-F1
#
_cell.length_a   1.000
_cell.length_b   1.000
_cell.length_c   1.000
_cell.angle_alpha   90.00
_cell.angle_beta   90.00
_cell.angle_gamma   90.00
#
_symmetry.space_group_name_H-M   'P 1'
#
loop_
_entity.id
_entity.type
_entity.pdbx_description
1 polymer ?
#
loop_
_entity_poly.entity_id
_entity_poly.type
_entity_poly.pdbx_seq_one_letter_code
_entity_poly.pdbx_strand_id
1 'polypeptide(L)'
;MLDLNDFRTFVQVVDSGGLTAASRSTGVAKSTLSHRLQQLEAALGVRLINRTSRVQTLTEAGTLFYRHALVMLQNADIAENA
;
A
#
# COMPACT_ATOMS: atom_id res chain seq x y z
N MET A 1 7.32 14.51 -3.01
CA MET A 1 7.66 13.49 -4.02
C MET A 1 7.16 12.15 -3.50
N LEU A 2 6.55 11.32 -4.34
CA LEU A 2 6.03 10.01 -3.92
C LEU A 2 7.20 9.05 -3.63
N ASP A 3 7.14 8.30 -2.53
CA ASP A 3 8.16 7.33 -2.12
C ASP A 3 7.73 5.90 -2.52
N LEU A 4 8.61 5.16 -3.21
CA LEU A 4 8.40 3.75 -3.56
C LEU A 4 8.17 2.86 -2.33
N ASN A 5 8.68 3.26 -1.15
CA ASN A 5 8.38 2.59 0.11
C ASN A 5 6.91 2.69 0.50
N ASP A 6 6.23 3.79 0.19
CA ASP A 6 4.80 3.93 0.45
C ASP A 6 3.98 3.02 -0.49
N PHE A 7 4.47 2.83 -1.72
CA PHE A 7 3.85 1.94 -2.71
C PHE A 7 3.99 0.49 -2.24
N ARG A 8 5.19 0.10 -1.80
CA ARG A 8 5.46 -1.23 -1.22
C ARG A 8 4.61 -1.45 0.04
N THR A 9 4.50 -0.44 0.90
CA THR A 9 3.66 -0.50 2.11
C THR A 9 2.19 -0.73 1.74
N PHE A 10 1.66 0.00 0.76
CA PHE A 10 0.29 -0.17 0.29
C PHE A 10 0.05 -1.57 -0.29
N VAL A 11 0.89 -2.01 -1.23
CA VAL A 11 0.80 -3.34 -1.85
C VAL A 11 0.79 -4.43 -0.78
N GLN A 12 1.70 -4.35 0.20
CA GLN A 12 1.79 -5.34 1.26
C GLN A 12 0.56 -5.36 2.18
N VAL A 13 -0.05 -4.20 2.44
CA VAL A 13 -1.32 -4.11 3.19
C VAL A 13 -2.45 -4.79 2.43
N VAL A 14 -2.52 -4.59 1.11
CA VAL A 14 -3.52 -5.21 0.24
C VAL A 14 -3.32 -6.72 0.16
N ASP A 15 -2.10 -7.18 -0.11
CA ASP A 15 -1.76 -8.60 -0.23
C ASP A 15 -2.00 -9.37 1.06
N SER A 16 -1.75 -8.73 2.21
CA SER A 16 -2.01 -9.33 3.52
C SER A 16 -3.49 -9.33 3.91
N GLY A 17 -4.37 -8.66 3.15
CA GLY A 17 -5.79 -8.52 3.50
C GLY A 17 -6.07 -7.52 4.62
N GLY A 18 -5.13 -6.61 4.89
CA GLY A 18 -5.31 -5.46 5.76
C GLY A 18 -4.17 -5.18 6.74
N LEU A 19 -4.24 -4.03 7.40
CA LEU A 19 -3.19 -3.46 8.25
C LEU A 19 -2.75 -4.39 9.40
N THR A 20 -3.68 -5.13 10.02
CA THR A 20 -3.35 -6.04 11.13
C THR A 20 -2.55 -7.24 10.64
N ALA A 21 -2.94 -7.83 9.51
CA ALA A 21 -2.25 -8.96 8.92
C ALA A 21 -0.88 -8.55 8.36
N ALA A 22 -0.82 -7.38 7.70
CA ALA A 22 0.42 -6.79 7.21
C ALA A 22 1.40 -6.49 8.34
N SER A 23 0.94 -5.97 9.48
CA SER A 23 1.78 -5.74 10.65
C SER A 23 2.42 -7.03 11.17
N ARG A 24 1.67 -8.14 11.15
CA ARG A 24 2.18 -9.46 11.56
C ARG A 24 3.17 -10.05 10.55
N SER A 25 2.96 -9.85 9.25
CA SER A 25 3.86 -10.38 8.21
C SER A 25 5.14 -9.56 8.05
N THR A 26 5.07 -8.24 8.25
CA THR A 26 6.21 -7.32 8.11
C THR A 26 7.05 -7.14 9.38
N GLY A 27 6.45 -7.35 10.56
CA GLY A 27 7.01 -6.89 11.83
C GLY A 27 6.91 -5.38 12.05
N VAL A 28 6.33 -4.62 11.12
CA VAL A 28 6.16 -3.17 11.25
C VAL A 28 4.89 -2.88 12.05
N ALA A 29 4.95 -1.90 12.96
CA ALA A 29 3.81 -1.51 13.77
C ALA A 29 2.62 -1.05 12.90
N LYS A 30 1.41 -1.49 13.26
CA LYS A 30 0.15 -1.12 12.59
C LYS A 30 -0.04 0.41 12.47
N SER A 31 0.36 1.17 13.49
CA SER A 31 0.31 2.63 13.47
C SER A 31 1.18 3.22 12.37
N THR A 32 2.40 2.72 12.20
CA THR A 32 3.33 3.13 11.14
C THR A 32 2.79 2.81 9.75
N LEU A 33 2.27 1.59 9.54
CA LEU A 33 1.65 1.20 8.26
C LEU A 33 0.43 2.09 7.94
N SER A 34 -0.41 2.37 8.95
CA SER A 34 -1.56 3.25 8.78
C SER A 34 -1.15 4.68 8.44
N HIS A 35 -0.11 5.21 9.09
CA HIS A 35 0.39 6.56 8.84
C HIS A 35 0.96 6.70 7.43
N ARG A 36 1.79 5.75 6.98
CA ARG A 36 2.32 5.74 5.61
C ARG A 36 1.19 5.69 4.57
N LEU A 37 0.21 4.81 4.78
CA LEU A 37 -0.94 4.74 3.91
C LEU A 37 -1.74 6.07 3.88
N GLN A 38 -1.93 6.72 5.02
CA GLN A 38 -2.59 8.02 5.08
C GLN A 38 -1.82 9.10 4.32
N GLN A 39 -0.49 9.13 4.43
CA GLN A 39 0.33 10.08 3.67
C GLN A 39 0.23 9.82 2.16
N LEU A 40 0.24 8.55 1.74
CA LEU A 40 0.05 8.19 0.34
C LEU A 40 -1.33 8.63 -0.18
N GLU A 41 -2.39 8.29 0.55
CA GLU A 41 -3.77 8.70 0.20
C GLU A 41 -3.90 10.24 0.15
N ALA A 42 -3.26 10.96 1.07
CA ALA A 42 -3.24 12.42 1.09
C ALA A 42 -2.47 13.02 -0.10
N ALA A 43 -1.31 12.45 -0.44
CA ALA A 43 -0.51 12.89 -1.57
C ALA A 43 -1.21 12.65 -2.92
N LEU A 44 -2.00 11.57 -3.02
CA LEU A 44 -2.79 11.25 -4.21
C LEU A 44 -4.15 11.98 -4.25
N GLY A 45 -4.58 12.56 -3.13
CA GLY A 45 -5.89 13.21 -3.00
C GLY A 45 -7.08 12.24 -3.08
N VAL A 46 -6.84 10.93 -2.96
CA VAL A 46 -7.86 9.87 -3.09
C VAL A 46 -7.70 8.82 -2.00
N ARG A 47 -8.81 8.19 -1.61
CA ARG A 47 -8.76 7.01 -0.74
C ARG A 47 -8.52 5.75 -1.56
N LEU A 48 -7.57 4.94 -1.11
CA LEU A 48 -7.24 3.65 -1.73
C LEU A 48 -7.93 2.50 -0.99
N ILE A 49 -8.17 2.64 0.31
CA ILE A 49 -8.78 1.59 1.15
C ILE A 49 -10.03 2.11 1.86
N ASN A 50 -11.11 1.32 1.79
CA ASN A 50 -12.31 1.51 2.61
C ASN A 50 -12.06 1.02 4.04
N ARG A 51 -12.09 1.95 5.00
CA ARG A 51 -11.82 1.68 6.43
C ARG A 51 -13.08 1.39 7.26
N THR A 52 -14.27 1.40 6.66
CA THR A 52 -15.58 1.32 7.34
C THR A 52 -16.09 -0.10 7.57
N SER A 53 -15.40 -1.11 7.07
CA SER A 53 -15.82 -2.51 7.18
C SER A 53 -14.83 -3.32 8.02
N ARG A 54 -15.35 -4.33 8.74
CA ARG A 54 -14.56 -5.34 9.46
C ARG A 54 -13.54 -6.04 8.54
N VAL A 55 -13.78 -5.96 7.24
CA VAL A 55 -12.90 -6.35 6.12
C VAL A 55 -12.43 -5.08 5.40
N GLN A 56 -11.13 -4.85 5.32
CA GLN A 56 -10.60 -3.75 4.51
C GLN A 56 -10.77 -4.11 3.03
N THR A 57 -11.43 -3.24 2.27
CA THR A 57 -11.62 -3.43 0.82
C THR A 57 -10.98 -2.29 0.05
N LEU A 58 -10.52 -2.58 -1.17
CA LEU A 58 -10.01 -1.56 -2.07
C LEU A 58 -11.15 -0.69 -2.59
N THR A 59 -10.86 0.59 -2.80
CA THR A 59 -11.69 1.45 -3.65
C THR A 59 -11.40 1.15 -5.13
N GLU A 60 -12.16 1.76 -6.03
CA GLU A 60 -11.86 1.71 -7.46
C GLU A 60 -10.47 2.31 -7.75
N ALA A 61 -10.18 3.48 -7.18
CA ALA A 61 -8.86 4.11 -7.23
C ALA A 61 -7.76 3.21 -6.64
N GLY A 62 -8.05 2.54 -5.51
CA GLY A 62 -7.15 1.57 -4.88
C GLY A 62 -6.82 0.39 -5.78
N THR A 63 -7.81 -0.15 -6.48
CA THR A 63 -7.62 -1.24 -7.44
C THR A 63 -6.73 -0.82 -8.60
N LEU A 64 -6.98 0.34 -9.19
CA LEU A 64 -6.17 0.86 -10.29
C LEU A 64 -4.73 1.14 -9.83
N PHE A 65 -4.59 1.83 -8.70
CA PHE A 65 -3.29 2.17 -8.13
C PHE A 65 -2.48 0.92 -7.79
N TYR A 66 -3.11 -0.12 -7.24
CA TYR A 66 -2.45 -1.40 -6.94
C TYR A 66 -1.81 -2.03 -8.19
N ARG A 67 -2.53 -2.08 -9.31
CA ARG A 67 -1.98 -2.63 -10.56
C ARG A 67 -0.76 -1.85 -11.05
N HIS A 68 -0.80 -0.52 -10.99
CA HIS A 68 0.34 0.31 -11.39
C HIS A 68 1.51 0.24 -10.41
N ALA A 69 1.23 0.17 -9.11
CA ALA A 69 2.23 0.05 -8.07
C ALA A 69 3.02 -1.26 -8.21
N LEU A 70 2.36 -2.38 -8.52
CA LEU A 70 3.02 -3.66 -8.79
C LEU A 70 4.02 -3.56 -9.95
N VAL A 71 3.60 -2.97 -11.09
CA VAL A 71 4.47 -2.81 -12.26
C VAL A 71 5.65 -1.89 -11.93
N MET A 72 5.43 -0.80 -11.19
CA MET A 72 6.52 0.10 -10.77
C MET A 72 7.52 -0.59 -9.84
N LEU A 73 7.04 -1.34 -8.84
CA LEU A 73 7.90 -2.08 -7.92
C LEU A 73 8.70 -3.17 -8.65
N GLN A 74 8.08 -3.86 -9.61
CA GLN A 74 8.78 -4.85 -10.42
C GLN A 74 9.88 -4.21 -11.28
N ASN A 75 9.60 -3.07 -11.92
CA ASN A 75 10.61 -2.36 -12.70
C ASN A 75 11.75 -1.84 -11.83
N ALA A 76 11.45 -1.36 -10.62
CA ALA A 76 12.47 -0.95 -9.66
C ALA A 76 13.36 -2.13 -9.25
N ASP A 77 12.78 -3.29 -8.97
CA ASP A 77 13.51 -4.52 -8.64
C ASP A 77 14.40 -5.00 -9.80
N ILE A 78 13.90 -4.93 -11.04
CA ILE A 78 14.71 -5.22 -12.24
C ILE A 78 15.89 -4.26 -12.34
N ALA A 79 15.66 -2.96 -12.10
CA ALA A 79 16.72 -1.95 -12.19
C ALA A 79 17.78 -2.08 -11.08
N GLU A 80 17.42 -2.53 -9.89
CA GLU A 80 18.36 -2.79 -8.78
C GLU A 80 19.22 -4.04 -9.01
N ASN A 81 18.69 -5.04 -9.71
CA ASN A 81 19.32 -6.34 -9.91
C ASN A 81 19.96 -6.56 -11.30
N ALA A 82 19.90 -5.56 -12.19
CA ALA A 82 20.51 -5.59 -13.52
C ALA A 82 22.00 -5.24 -13.49
#